data_AF-A0A2M7CTY5-F1
#
_entry.id   AF-A0A2M7CTY5-F1
#
_cell.length_a   1.000
_cell.length_b   1.000
_cell.length_c   1.000
_cell.angle_alpha   90.00
_cell.angle_beta   90.00
_cell.angle_gamma   90.00
#
_symmetry.space_group_name_H-M   'P 1'
#
loop_
_entity.id
_entity.type
_entity.pdbx_description
1 polymer ?
#
loop_
_entity_poly.entity_id
_entity_poly.type
_entity_poly.pdbx_seq_one_letter_code
_entity_poly.pdbx_strand_id
1 'polypeptide(L)' 'MKKRQLTTLLRQLRLDAGLTQVDLADRLGQTQSYVSKYESGEQRLDLIEIEAICKAVGTPLKKFIERYLES' A
#
# COMPACT_ATOMS: atom_id res chain seq x y z
N MET A 1 9.78 -7.50 13.85
CA MET A 1 8.94 -6.27 13.87
C MET A 1 8.11 -6.16 12.57
N LYS A 2 7.18 -7.10 12.31
CA LYS A 2 6.48 -7.28 11.02
C LYS A 2 5.64 -6.07 10.55
N LYS A 3 5.17 -5.23 11.48
CA LYS A 3 4.34 -4.05 11.17
C LYS A 3 5.09 -3.02 10.31
N ARG A 4 6.35 -2.71 10.64
CA ARG A 4 7.15 -1.73 9.86
C ARG A 4 7.46 -2.22 8.44
N GLN A 5 7.64 -3.54 8.29
CA GLN A 5 7.91 -4.16 6.99
C GLN A 5 6.71 -4.03 6.05
N LEU A 6 5.48 -4.33 6.54
CA LEU A 6 4.26 -4.18 5.75
C LEU A 6 4.07 -2.74 5.25
N THR A 7 4.18 -1.75 6.13
CA THR A 7 3.92 -0.35 5.76
C THR A 7 4.99 0.20 4.84
N THR A 8 6.25 -0.22 5.03
CA THR A 8 7.36 0.11 4.11
C THR A 8 7.13 -0.48 2.72
N LEU A 9 6.69 -1.73 2.63
CA LEU A 9 6.40 -2.38 1.34
C LEU A 9 5.22 -1.73 0.61
N LEU A 10 4.16 -1.36 1.33
CA LEU A 10 3.02 -0.62 0.75
C LEU A 10 3.44 0.75 0.23
N ARG A 11 4.29 1.48 0.98
CA ARG A 11 4.87 2.74 0.51
C ARG A 11 5.72 2.53 -0.74
N GLN A 12 6.54 1.47 -0.76
CA GLN A 12 7.39 1.17 -1.90
C GLN A 12 6.58 0.84 -3.15
N LEU A 13 5.48 0.06 -3.03
CA LEU A 13 4.55 -0.18 -4.14
C LEU A 13 4.04 1.12 -4.78
N ARG A 14 3.67 2.11 -3.97
CA ARG A 14 3.21 3.41 -4.47
C ARG A 14 4.34 4.15 -5.20
N LEU A 15 5.53 4.16 -4.63
CA LEU A 15 6.71 4.80 -5.22
C LEU A 15 7.16 4.13 -6.52
N ASP A 16 7.15 2.79 -6.56
CA ASP A 16 7.46 1.99 -7.75
C ASP A 16 6.49 2.31 -8.91
N ALA A 17 5.24 2.66 -8.58
CA ALA A 17 4.22 3.09 -9.54
C ALA A 17 4.30 4.59 -9.92
N GLY A 18 5.27 5.33 -9.37
CA GLY A 18 5.46 6.75 -9.65
C GLY A 18 4.36 7.68 -9.11
N LEU A 19 3.62 7.23 -8.09
CA LEU A 19 2.46 7.96 -7.57
C LEU A 19 2.79 8.78 -6.32
N THR A 20 2.23 9.98 -6.22
CA THR A 20 2.14 10.70 -4.95
C THR A 20 1.06 10.05 -4.05
N GLN A 21 1.03 10.42 -2.78
CA GLN A 21 -0.03 9.94 -1.88
C GLN A 21 -1.42 10.45 -2.29
N VAL A 22 -1.51 11.62 -2.94
CA VAL A 22 -2.76 12.17 -3.49
C VAL A 22 -3.20 11.32 -4.68
N ASP A 23 -2.30 11.02 -5.62
CA ASP A 23 -2.65 10.21 -6.81
C ASP A 23 -3.19 8.83 -6.44
N LEU A 24 -2.57 8.18 -5.44
CA LEU A 24 -3.07 6.87 -4.98
C LEU A 24 -4.41 7.01 -4.25
N ALA A 25 -4.59 8.05 -3.45
CA ALA A 25 -5.86 8.31 -2.78
C ALA A 25 -7.01 8.51 -3.78
N ASP A 26 -6.77 9.28 -4.84
CA ASP A 26 -7.74 9.52 -5.91
C ASP A 26 -8.14 8.22 -6.62
N ARG A 27 -7.16 7.34 -6.91
CA ARG A 27 -7.43 6.02 -7.51
C ARG A 27 -8.22 5.09 -6.59
N LEU A 28 -8.09 5.25 -5.28
CA LEU A 28 -8.79 4.45 -4.27
C LEU A 28 -10.16 5.03 -3.88
N GLY A 29 -10.50 6.24 -4.33
CA GLY A 29 -11.67 6.97 -3.82
C GLY A 29 -11.53 7.30 -2.33
N GLN A 30 -10.31 7.57 -1.88
CA GLN A 30 -9.96 7.84 -0.48
C GLN A 30 -9.30 9.21 -0.34
N THR A 31 -8.94 9.59 0.89
CA THR A 31 -8.18 10.83 1.17
C THR A 31 -6.68 10.58 1.18
N GLN A 32 -5.86 11.60 0.90
CA GLN A 32 -4.42 11.51 1.10
C GLN A 32 -4.06 11.14 2.55
N SER A 33 -4.86 11.56 3.53
CA SER A 33 -4.67 11.20 4.94
C SER A 33 -4.84 9.70 5.19
N TYR A 34 -5.77 9.02 4.50
CA TYR A 34 -5.89 7.56 4.53
C TYR A 34 -4.58 6.91 4.10
N VAL A 35 -4.01 7.37 2.98
CA VAL A 35 -2.72 6.88 2.46
C VAL A 35 -1.58 7.12 3.45
N SER A 36 -1.48 8.32 3.99
CA SER A 36 -0.45 8.66 4.98
C SER A 36 -0.52 7.79 6.24
N LYS A 37 -1.73 7.56 6.77
CA LYS A 37 -1.94 6.82 8.02
C LYS A 37 -1.55 5.35 7.92
N TYR A 38 -1.83 4.69 6.79
CA TYR A 38 -1.40 3.30 6.65
C TYR A 38 0.10 3.20 6.34
N GLU A 39 0.69 4.18 5.64
CA GLU A 39 2.14 4.17 5.38
C GLU A 39 2.97 4.45 6.65
N SER A 40 2.46 5.26 7.59
CA SER A 40 3.08 5.47 8.91
C SER A 40 2.78 4.32 9.88
N GLY A 41 1.78 3.49 9.57
CA GLY A 41 1.30 2.41 10.42
C GLY A 41 0.39 2.88 11.57
N GLU A 42 -0.07 4.13 11.55
CA GLU A 42 -1.12 4.61 12.45
C GLU A 42 -2.44 3.86 12.22
N GLN A 43 -2.73 3.54 10.97
CA GLN A 43 -3.88 2.74 10.57
C GLN A 43 -3.43 1.37 10.07
N ARG A 44 -4.10 0.30 10.52
CA ARG A 44 -3.91 -1.05 9.99
C ARG A 44 -4.82 -1.24 8.78
N LEU A 45 -4.32 -1.99 7.79
CA LEU A 45 -5.11 -2.41 6.65
C LEU A 45 -5.47 -3.89 6.78
N ASP A 46 -6.65 -4.25 6.30
CA ASP A 46 -7.02 -5.63 6.04
C ASP A 46 -6.58 -6.09 4.63
N LEU A 47 -6.85 -7.35 4.30
CA LEU A 47 -6.45 -7.93 3.02
C LEU A 47 -7.19 -7.30 1.82
N ILE A 48 -8.44 -6.89 2.00
CA ILE A 48 -9.29 -6.32 0.94
C ILE A 48 -8.76 -4.93 0.58
N GLU A 49 -8.39 -4.14 1.60
CA GLU A 49 -7.75 -2.83 1.41
C GLU A 49 -6.38 -2.95 0.72
N ILE A 50 -5.57 -3.95 1.12
CA ILE A 50 -4.28 -4.24 0.47
C ILE A 50 -4.49 -4.64 -0.99
N GLU A 51 -5.49 -5.49 -1.28
CA GLU A 51 -5.84 -5.87 -2.65
C GLU A 51 -6.26 -4.65 -3.49
N ALA A 52 -7.05 -3.74 -2.92
CA ALA A 52 -7.46 -2.51 -3.58
C ALA A 52 -6.25 -1.63 -3.93
N ILE A 53 -5.30 -1.47 -3.00
CA ILE A 53 -4.03 -0.75 -3.24
C ILE A 53 -3.25 -1.42 -4.37
N CYS A 54 -3.08 -2.75 -4.31
CA CYS A 54 -2.40 -3.53 -5.34
C CYS A 54 -3.01 -3.29 -6.73
N LYS A 55 -4.34 -3.34 -6.85
CA LYS A 55 -5.07 -3.04 -8.08
C LYS A 55 -4.83 -1.60 -8.55
N ALA A 56 -4.90 -0.63 -7.64
CA ALA A 56 -4.73 0.80 -7.95
C ALA A 56 -3.32 1.14 -8.48
N VAL A 57 -2.29 0.41 -8.03
CA VAL A 57 -0.90 0.56 -8.48
C VAL A 57 -0.52 -0.40 -9.61
N GLY A 58 -1.45 -1.24 -10.10
CA GLY A 58 -1.21 -2.18 -11.18
C GLY A 58 -0.31 -3.38 -10.82
N THR A 59 -0.22 -3.74 -9.54
CA THR A 59 0.55 -4.91 -9.08
C THR A 59 -0.40 -6.04 -8.66
N PRO A 60 -0.23 -7.29 -9.13
CA PRO A 60 -1.02 -8.41 -8.64
C PRO A 60 -0.80 -8.64 -7.14
N LEU A 61 -1.89 -8.91 -6.39
CA LEU A 61 -1.81 -9.19 -4.94
C LEU A 61 -0.84 -10.34 -4.63
N LYS A 62 -0.80 -11.38 -5.48
CA LYS A 62 0.14 -12.50 -5.34
C LYS A 62 1.60 -12.03 -5.29
N LYS A 63 1.99 -11.11 -6.20
CA LYS A 63 3.35 -10.56 -6.26
C LYS A 63 3.67 -9.74 -5.01
N PHE A 64 2.68 -9.01 -4.47
CA PHE A 64 2.85 -8.31 -3.20
C PHE A 64 3.10 -9.28 -2.04
N ILE A 65 2.33 -10.38 -1.98
CA ILE A 65 2.49 -11.41 -0.94
C ILE A 65 3.87 -12.08 -1.05
N GLU A 66 4.33 -12.42 -2.26
CA GLU A 66 5.68 -12.96 -2.49
C GLU A 66 6.76 -12.01 -1.93
N ARG A 67 6.72 -10.72 -2.30
CA ARG A 67 7.64 -9.70 -1.75
C ARG A 67 7.57 -9.58 -0.22
N TYR A 68 6.36 -9.69 0.35
CA TYR A 68 6.16 -9.61 1.80
C TYR A 68 6.74 -10.81 2.55
N LEU A 69 6.66 -12.02 1.98
CA LEU A 69 7.19 -13.23 2.61
C LEU A 69 8.71 -13.36 2.49
N GLU A 70 9.30 -12.75 1.47
CA GLU A 70 10.76 -12.71 1.23
C GLU A 70 11.50 -11.64 2.06
N SER A 71 10.77 -10.70 2.67
CA SER A 71 11.34 -9.55 3.41
C SER A 71 11.49 -9.76 4.92
#